data_AF-A0A976JGZ1-F1
#
_entry.id   AF-A0A976JGZ1-F1
#
_cell.length_a   1.000
_cell.length_b   1.000
_cell.length_c   1.000
_cell.angle_alpha   90.00
_cell.angle_beta   90.00
_cell.angle_gamma   90.00
#
_symmetry.space_group_name_H-M   'P 1'
#
loop_
_entity.id
_entity.type
_entity.pdbx_description
1 polymer ?
#
loop_
_entity_poly.entity_id
_entity_poly.type
_entity_poly.pdbx_seq_one_letter_code
_entity_poly.pdbx_strand_id
1 'polypeptide(L)'
;MPRLPYSQLRYLAIIVSCWLLVFFITRTVLWLAHLPDSGASLGSTLQFFGLGTLFDLAFLAYAVLPLTLYLGLIPDRVWHTRLHRGWLHVLLAASLFLMLFLAISEWLFWDEFSVRFNFIAV
;
A
#
# COMPACT_ATOMS: atom_id res chain seq x y z
N MET A 1 -28.99 -12.94 6.54
CA MET A 1 -28.00 -12.43 7.51
C MET A 1 -26.67 -12.27 6.78
N PRO A 2 -26.13 -11.05 6.61
CA PRO A 2 -24.82 -10.89 6.00
C PRO A 2 -23.80 -11.51 6.94
N ARG A 3 -23.25 -12.67 6.56
CA ARG A 3 -22.20 -13.34 7.34
C ARG A 3 -20.93 -12.56 7.10
N LEU A 4 -20.42 -11.87 8.12
CA LEU A 4 -19.10 -11.24 8.06
C LEU A 4 -18.07 -12.32 7.73
N PRO A 5 -17.42 -12.26 6.55
CA PRO A 5 -16.50 -13.29 6.11
C PRO A 5 -15.14 -13.02 6.75
N TYR A 6 -14.96 -13.50 7.98
CA TYR A 6 -13.71 -13.35 8.74
C TYR A 6 -12.46 -13.72 7.92
N SER A 7 -12.55 -14.65 6.97
CA SER A 7 -11.45 -15.01 6.06
C SER A 7 -11.12 -13.93 5.03
N GLN A 8 -12.12 -13.26 4.45
CA GLN A 8 -11.93 -12.20 3.46
C GLN A 8 -11.33 -10.96 4.13
N LEU A 9 -11.86 -10.59 5.30
CA LEU A 9 -11.34 -9.47 6.07
C LEU A 9 -9.88 -9.70 6.51
N ARG A 10 -9.54 -10.92 6.94
CA ARG A 10 -8.15 -11.28 7.27
C ARG A 10 -7.22 -11.17 6.06
N TYR A 11 -7.65 -11.63 4.89
CA TYR A 11 -6.85 -11.52 3.66
C TYR A 11 -6.58 -10.06 3.29
N LEU A 12 -7.61 -9.22 3.32
CA LEU A 12 -7.50 -7.78 3.09
C LEU A 12 -6.60 -7.11 4.12
N ALA A 13 -6.76 -7.44 5.41
CA ALA A 13 -5.96 -6.87 6.49
C ALA A 13 -4.48 -7.20 6.36
N ILE A 14 -4.13 -8.41 5.89
CA ILE A 14 -2.73 -8.79 5.63
C ILE A 14 -2.14 -7.91 4.52
N ILE A 15 -2.84 -7.78 3.39
CA ILE A 15 -2.39 -6.95 2.27
C ILE A 15 -2.20 -5.49 2.72
N VAL A 16 -3.25 -4.90 3.32
CA VAL A 16 -3.21 -3.50 3.77
C VAL A 16 -2.07 -3.26 4.76
N SER A 17 -1.90 -4.17 5.73
CA SER A 17 -0.82 -4.05 6.73
C SER A 17 0.56 -4.12 6.09
N CYS A 18 0.79 -5.03 5.13
CA CYS A 18 2.06 -5.12 4.41
C CYS A 18 2.37 -3.82 3.65
N TRP A 19 1.39 -3.28 2.92
CA TRP A 19 1.57 -2.04 2.18
C TRP A 19 1.85 -0.85 3.09
N LEU A 20 1.09 -0.68 4.18
CA LEU A 20 1.32 0.38 5.15
C LEU A 20 2.71 0.30 5.77
N LEU A 21 3.15 -0.92 6.12
CA LEU A 21 4.49 -1.13 6.67
C LEU A 21 5.56 -0.70 5.67
N VAL A 22 5.45 -1.11 4.40
CA VAL A 22 6.44 -0.76 3.37
C VAL A 22 6.42 0.75 3.09
N PHE A 23 5.26 1.38 2.93
CA PHE A 23 5.17 2.83 2.75
C PHE A 23 5.76 3.61 3.92
N PHE A 24 5.50 3.16 5.15
CA PHE A 24 6.08 3.78 6.33
C PHE A 24 7.61 3.64 6.33
N ILE A 25 8.14 2.45 6.05
CA ILE A 25 9.58 2.20 5.96
C ILE A 25 10.22 3.07 4.87
N THR A 26 9.66 3.07 3.65
CA THR A 26 10.17 3.88 2.53
C THR A 26 10.19 5.36 2.91
N ARG A 27 9.12 5.87 3.53
CA ARG A 27 9.07 7.26 4.01
C ARG A 27 10.16 7.54 5.05
N THR A 28 10.33 6.66 6.03
CA THR A 28 11.36 6.84 7.06
C THR A 28 12.76 6.83 6.45
N VAL A 29 13.04 5.92 5.51
CA VAL A 29 14.34 5.85 4.81
C VAL A 29 14.60 7.13 4.02
N LEU A 30 13.62 7.62 3.25
CA LEU A 30 13.74 8.85 2.48
C LEU A 30 13.95 10.08 3.38
N TRP A 31 13.19 10.16 4.48
CA TRP A 31 13.36 11.23 5.46
C TRP A 31 14.75 11.22 6.11
N LEU A 32 15.25 10.03 6.50
CA LEU A 32 16.59 9.87 7.06
C LEU A 32 17.69 10.25 6.06
N ALA A 33 17.51 9.93 4.78
CA ALA A 33 18.47 10.27 3.72
C ALA A 33 18.61 11.79 3.50
N HIS A 34 17.57 12.59 3.82
CA HIS A 34 17.55 14.04 3.63
C HIS A 34 17.58 14.84 4.95
N LEU A 35 17.80 14.18 6.09
CA LEU A 35 17.98 14.83 7.39
C LEU A 35 18.99 16.00 7.36
N PRO A 36 20.17 15.89 6.72
CA PRO A 36 21.20 16.94 6.75
C PRO A 36 20.76 18.28 6.13
N ASP A 37 19.87 18.26 5.13
CA ASP A 37 19.48 19.45 4.35
C ASP A 37 18.12 20.04 4.76
N SER A 38 17.40 19.36 5.67
CA SER A 38 15.97 19.59 5.89
C SER A 38 15.61 20.76 6.81
N GLY A 39 16.55 21.33 7.57
CA GLY A 39 16.24 22.31 8.62
C GLY A 39 15.14 21.82 9.58
N ALA A 40 15.08 20.50 9.81
CA ALA A 40 13.93 19.82 10.39
C ALA A 40 13.58 20.34 11.79
N SER A 41 12.35 20.86 11.90
CA SER A 41 11.71 21.14 13.18
C SER A 41 10.78 19.98 13.56
N LEU A 42 10.51 19.82 14.86
CA LEU A 42 9.58 18.81 15.36
C LEU A 42 8.18 18.92 14.71
N GLY A 43 7.73 20.15 14.48
CA GLY A 43 6.44 20.44 13.81
C GLY A 43 6.42 20.05 12.32
N SER A 44 7.45 20.40 11.56
CA SER A 44 7.54 20.05 10.13
C SER A 44 7.67 18.53 9.92
N THR A 45 8.38 17.84 10.81
CA THR A 45 8.49 16.37 10.80
C THR A 45 7.15 15.71 11.06
N LEU A 46 6.42 16.14 12.09
CA LEU A 46 5.10 15.60 12.41
C LEU A 46 4.10 15.84 11.27
N GLN A 47 4.14 17.02 10.67
CA GLN A 47 3.30 17.36 9.51
C GLN A 47 3.63 16.48 8.30
N PHE A 48 4.91 16.25 8.00
CA PHE A 48 5.36 15.39 6.91
C PHE A 48 4.87 13.95 7.08
N PHE A 49 5.06 13.37 8.26
CA PHE A 49 4.58 12.01 8.55
C PHE A 49 3.05 11.93 8.62
N GLY A 50 2.37 12.94 9.17
CA GLY A 50 0.92 12.99 9.27
C GLY A 50 0.23 13.08 7.91
N LEU A 51 0.63 14.06 7.09
CA LEU A 51 0.11 14.20 5.72
C LEU A 51 0.48 13.00 4.87
N GLY A 52 1.72 12.52 4.97
CA GLY A 52 2.15 11.33 4.26
C GLY A 52 1.28 10.11 4.60
N THR A 53 1.00 9.86 5.88
CA THR A 53 0.18 8.72 6.30
C THR A 53 -1.26 8.86 5.81
N LEU A 54 -1.79 10.08 5.77
CA LEU A 54 -3.12 10.34 5.20
C LEU A 54 -3.16 9.98 3.70
N PHE A 55 -2.15 10.38 2.93
CA PHE A 55 -2.04 10.04 1.51
C PHE A 55 -1.88 8.53 1.29
N ASP A 56 -1.08 7.85 2.12
CA ASP A 56 -0.91 6.40 2.05
C ASP A 56 -2.24 5.66 2.29
N LEU A 57 -2.99 6.10 3.31
CA LEU A 57 -4.31 5.56 3.62
C LEU A 57 -5.32 5.82 2.50
N ALA A 58 -5.31 7.03 1.92
CA ALA A 58 -6.18 7.37 0.80
C ALA A 58 -5.86 6.51 -0.43
N PHE A 59 -4.58 6.36 -0.77
CA PHE A 59 -4.13 5.50 -1.85
C PHE A 59 -4.56 4.05 -1.62
N LEU A 60 -4.33 3.50 -0.43
CA LEU A 60 -4.68 2.11 -0.13
C LEU A 60 -6.19 1.88 -0.09
N ALA A 61 -6.95 2.84 0.43
CA ALA A 61 -8.41 2.78 0.39
C ALA A 61 -8.91 2.67 -1.06
N TYR A 62 -8.33 3.46 -1.97
CA TYR A 62 -8.67 3.41 -3.39
C TYR A 62 -8.20 2.10 -4.05
N ALA A 63 -6.96 1.68 -3.80
CA ALA A 63 -6.37 0.47 -4.40
C ALA A 63 -7.08 -0.82 -3.97
N VAL A 64 -7.56 -0.88 -2.73
CA VAL A 64 -8.22 -2.07 -2.16
C VAL A 64 -9.71 -2.11 -2.49
N LEU A 65 -10.33 -0.99 -2.88
CA LEU A 65 -11.75 -0.89 -3.25
C LEU A 65 -12.21 -1.90 -4.32
N PRO A 66 -11.53 -2.10 -5.46
CA PRO A 66 -11.95 -3.11 -6.43
C PRO A 66 -11.87 -4.53 -5.85
N LEU A 67 -10.88 -4.79 -4.99
CA LEU A 67 -10.70 -6.10 -4.36
C LEU A 67 -11.76 -6.37 -3.28
N THR A 68 -12.13 -5.38 -2.47
CA THR A 68 -13.20 -5.52 -1.47
C THR A 68 -14.55 -5.78 -2.14
N LEU A 69 -14.84 -5.07 -3.24
CA LEU A 69 -16.05 -5.31 -4.04
C LEU A 69 -16.06 -6.71 -4.64
N TYR A 70 -14.94 -7.15 -5.23
CA TYR A 70 -14.81 -8.49 -5.79
C TYR A 70 -15.06 -9.59 -4.74
N LEU A 71 -14.44 -9.47 -3.56
CA LEU A 71 -14.61 -10.45 -2.48
C LEU A 71 -16.03 -10.46 -1.92
N GLY A 72 -16.69 -9.29 -1.83
CA GLY A 72 -18.05 -9.15 -1.34
C GLY A 72 -19.13 -9.70 -2.29
N LEU A 73 -18.86 -9.72 -3.60
CA LEU A 73 -19.79 -10.21 -4.63
C LEU A 73 -19.67 -11.73 -4.89
N ILE A 74 -18.61 -12.38 -4.41
CA ILE A 74 -18.37 -13.78 -4.72
C ILE A 74 -19.32 -14.72 -3.94
N PRO A 75 -19.96 -15.70 -4.62
CA PRO A 75 -20.78 -16.70 -3.96
C PRO A 75 -19.93 -17.75 -3.23
N ASP A 76 -20.41 -18.25 -2.09
CA ASP A 76 -19.74 -19.24 -1.23
C ASP A 76 -19.23 -20.48 -2.00
N ARG A 77 -19.95 -20.91 -3.03
CA ARG A 77 -19.55 -22.06 -3.87
C ARG A 77 -18.19 -21.85 -4.54
N VAL A 78 -17.90 -20.63 -4.98
CA VAL A 78 -16.64 -20.27 -5.66
C VAL A 78 -15.51 -20.09 -4.64
N TRP A 79 -15.83 -19.55 -3.45
CA TRP A 79 -14.87 -19.32 -2.37
C TRP A 79 -14.11 -20.59 -1.95
N HIS A 80 -14.79 -21.74 -1.92
CA HIS A 80 -14.19 -23.01 -1.51
C HIS A 80 -13.43 -23.75 -2.62
N THR A 81 -13.42 -23.24 -3.85
CA THR A 81 -12.72 -23.91 -4.98
C THR A 81 -11.20 -23.74 -4.90
N ARG A 82 -10.45 -24.75 -5.37
CA ARG A 82 -8.98 -24.70 -5.45
C ARG A 82 -8.50 -23.62 -6.43
N LEU A 83 -9.25 -23.39 -7.52
CA LEU A 83 -8.94 -22.36 -8.51
C LEU A 83 -9.00 -20.96 -7.89
N HIS A 84 -10.05 -20.65 -7.13
CA HIS A 84 -10.17 -19.36 -6.46
C HIS A 84 -9.06 -19.13 -5.43
N ARG A 85 -8.67 -20.17 -4.67
CA ARG A 85 -7.51 -20.09 -3.77
C ARG A 85 -6.20 -19.79 -4.50
N GLY A 86 -5.97 -20.46 -5.63
CA GLY A 86 -4.81 -20.18 -6.49
C GLY A 86 -4.81 -18.73 -7.01
N TRP A 87 -5.97 -18.24 -7.45
CA TRP A 87 -6.14 -16.86 -7.90
C TRP A 87 -5.81 -15.84 -6.80
N LEU A 88 -6.25 -16.07 -5.55
CA LEU A 88 -5.91 -15.21 -4.43
C LEU A 88 -4.40 -15.22 -4.14
N HIS A 89 -3.71 -16.35 -4.29
CA HIS A 89 -2.25 -16.39 -4.13
C HIS A 89 -1.52 -15.60 -5.22
N VAL A 90 -1.96 -15.71 -6.48
CA VAL A 90 -1.42 -14.91 -7.59
C VAL A 90 -1.65 -13.42 -7.33
N LEU A 91 -2.85 -13.04 -6.90
CA LEU A 91 -3.17 -11.66 -6.60
C LEU A 91 -2.32 -11.11 -5.45
N LEU A 92 -2.11 -11.90 -4.39
CA LEU A 92 -1.22 -11.55 -3.28
C LEU A 92 0.22 -11.36 -3.77
N ALA A 93 0.74 -12.30 -4.56
CA ALA A 93 2.09 -12.22 -5.11
C ALA A 93 2.27 -10.99 -6.02
N ALA A 94 1.30 -10.72 -6.90
CA ALA A 94 1.30 -9.53 -7.76
C ALA A 94 1.24 -8.24 -6.93
N SER A 95 0.43 -8.22 -5.86
CA SER A 95 0.34 -7.08 -4.95
C SER A 95 1.68 -6.81 -4.24
N LEU A 96 2.32 -7.85 -3.71
CA LEU A 96 3.64 -7.73 -3.07
C LEU A 96 4.73 -7.31 -4.07
N PHE A 97 4.71 -7.87 -5.28
CA PHE A 97 5.64 -7.47 -6.34
C PHE A 97 5.47 -5.99 -6.68
N LEU A 98 4.24 -5.54 -6.93
CA LEU A 98 3.97 -4.13 -7.27
C LEU A 98 4.37 -3.19 -6.13
N MET A 99 4.09 -3.58 -4.88
CA MET A 99 4.48 -2.83 -3.69
C MET A 99 6.01 -2.63 -3.63
N LEU A 100 6.78 -3.70 -3.78
CA LEU A 100 8.25 -3.63 -3.75
C LEU A 100 8.81 -2.88 -4.96
N PHE A 101 8.24 -3.10 -6.14
CA PHE A 101 8.62 -2.40 -7.36
C PHE A 101 8.41 -0.89 -7.22
N LEU A 102 7.25 -0.46 -6.69
CA LEU A 102 6.96 0.95 -6.44
C LEU A 102 7.94 1.54 -5.42
N ALA A 103 8.23 0.83 -4.33
CA ALA A 103 9.18 1.30 -3.32
C ALA A 103 10.59 1.52 -3.91
N ILE A 104 11.08 0.58 -4.74
CA ILE A 104 12.38 0.72 -5.41
C ILE A 104 12.35 1.84 -6.45
N SER A 105 11.28 1.92 -7.23
CA SER A 105 11.11 2.97 -8.25
C SER A 105 11.07 4.34 -7.59
N GLU A 106 10.38 4.48 -6.47
CA GLU A 106 10.32 5.73 -5.70
C GLU A 106 11.70 6.13 -5.17
N TRP A 107 12.50 5.18 -4.70
CA TRP A 107 13.86 5.46 -4.28
C TRP A 107 14.75 5.94 -5.44
N LEU A 108 14.74 5.24 -6.58
CA LEU A 108 15.51 5.64 -7.77
C LEU A 108 15.08 7.01 -8.31
N PHE A 109 13.78 7.27 -8.33
CA PHE A 109 13.24 8.54 -8.79
C PHE A 109 13.58 9.69 -7.84
N TRP A 110 13.57 9.41 -6.54
CA TRP A 110 13.99 10.37 -5.52
C TRP A 110 15.48 10.71 -5.64
N ASP A 111 16.34 9.73 -5.92
CA ASP A 111 17.78 9.95 -6.12
C ASP A 111 18.05 10.87 -7.32
N GLU A 112 17.33 10.68 -8.43
CA GLU A 112 17.53 11.46 -9.65
C GLU A 112 16.87 12.85 -9.60
N PHE A 113 15.67 12.97 -9.02
CA PHE A 113 14.85 14.17 -9.13
C PHE A 113 14.57 14.87 -7.79
N SER A 114 14.90 14.27 -6.65
CA SER A 114 14.60 14.77 -5.30
C SER A 114 13.12 15.12 -5.07
N VAL A 115 12.21 14.50 -5.83
CA VAL A 115 10.76 14.65 -5.74
C VAL A 115 10.13 13.26 -5.69
N ARG A 116 9.07 13.07 -4.90
CA ARG A 116 8.34 11.79 -4.88
C ARG A 116 7.55 11.62 -6.17
N PHE A 117 7.27 10.36 -6.57
CA PHE A 117 6.38 10.07 -7.69
C PHE A 117 5.06 10.84 -7.55
N ASN A 118 4.90 11.89 -8.35
CA ASN A 118 3.63 12.55 -8.60
C ASN A 118 3.17 12.09 -9.98
N PHE A 119 1.87 11.80 -10.15
CA PHE A 119 1.24 11.45 -11.44
C PHE A 119 1.34 12.56 -12.53
N ILE A 120 2.18 13.58 -12.32
CA ILE A 120 2.42 14.70 -13.24
C ILE A 120 3.42 14.30 -14.36
N ALA A 121 4.14 13.20 -14.22
CA ALA A 121 4.97 12.68 -15.32
C ALA A 121 4.11 11.92 -16.36
N VAL A 122 3.41 12.69 -17.21
CA VAL A 122 2.97 12.32 -18.56
C VAL A 122 3.44 13.38 -19.52
#